data_AF-A0AAV1STL0-F1
#
_entry.id   AF-A0AAV1STL0-F1
#
_cell.length_a   1.000
_cell.length_b   1.000
_cell.length_c   1.000
_cell.angle_alpha   90.00
_cell.angle_beta   90.00
_cell.angle_gamma   90.00
#
_symmetry.space_group_name_H-M   'P 1'
#
loop_
_entity.id
_entity.type
_entity.pdbx_description
1 polymer ?
#
loop_
_entity_poly.entity_id
_entity_poly.type
_entity_poly.pdbx_seq_one_letter_code
_entity_poly.pdbx_strand_id
1 'polypeptide(L)'
;MPKSKRNRPVTLSKTKKKGREHKEYILKSIRDAVEKYNSIYVFSFENMRNLKFKEFREQHKSTSRFFLGSNKVMQVSLGRSAADEVRPGLHKVSKLLHGDAGLFLTNLPREEVERLFNEYEEYDFARTGTTVTETVELKEGPLEQFTHEMEPFLRKQGMPVRLNKGVIELVADFVVSEEGKPLSPESSRILRLLGIKMATFKLHLICRWSPEDFELYREGLDGSDVESA
;
A
#
# COMPACT_ATOMS: atom_id res chain seq x y z
N MET A 1 16.97 34.74 23.41
CA MET A 1 17.98 33.75 22.94
C MET A 1 17.45 33.06 21.69
N PRO A 2 18.15 33.10 20.53
CA PRO A 2 17.74 32.33 19.35
C PRO A 2 17.80 30.83 19.67
N LYS A 3 16.70 30.10 19.44
CA LYS A 3 16.61 28.64 19.69
C LYS A 3 17.79 27.94 19.01
N SER A 4 18.53 27.13 19.78
CA SER A 4 19.64 26.30 19.31
C SER A 4 19.28 25.62 17.98
N LYS A 5 19.91 26.07 16.88
CA LYS A 5 19.75 25.47 15.56
C LYS A 5 20.58 24.20 15.54
N ARG A 6 19.95 23.04 15.77
CA ARG A 6 20.61 21.73 15.57
C ARG A 6 21.17 21.67 14.15
N ASN A 7 22.43 21.25 14.04
CA ASN A 7 23.06 21.04 12.75
C ASN A 7 22.24 19.99 11.98
N ARG A 8 21.68 20.38 10.83
CA ARG A 8 20.92 19.49 9.96
C ARG A 8 21.84 19.06 8.82
N PRO A 9 22.13 17.77 8.66
CA PRO A 9 22.93 17.30 7.53
C PRO A 9 22.23 17.69 6.22
N VAL A 10 22.91 18.47 5.39
CA VAL A 10 22.40 18.92 4.09
C VAL A 10 22.75 17.88 3.05
N THR A 11 21.74 17.24 2.47
CA THR A 11 21.91 16.24 1.41
C THR A 11 22.11 16.90 0.05
N LEU A 12 23.17 16.52 -0.66
CA LEU A 12 23.49 17.00 -2.02
C LEU A 12 22.70 16.27 -3.14
N SER A 13 21.58 15.63 -2.81
CA SER A 13 20.78 14.87 -3.78
C SER A 13 20.19 15.79 -4.84
N LYS A 14 20.17 15.35 -6.10
CA LYS A 14 19.56 16.09 -7.23
C LYS A 14 18.03 16.17 -7.15
N THR A 15 17.40 15.38 -6.28
CA THR A 15 15.94 15.30 -6.16
C THR A 15 15.39 16.52 -5.42
N LYS A 16 14.65 17.37 -6.14
CA LYS A 16 13.94 18.50 -5.56
C LYS A 16 12.63 18.06 -4.92
N LYS A 17 12.23 18.71 -3.83
CA LYS A 17 10.92 18.48 -3.20
C LYS A 17 9.82 18.87 -4.17
N LYS A 18 8.81 18.01 -4.31
CA LYS A 18 7.61 18.33 -5.08
C LYS A 18 6.75 19.33 -4.27
N GLY A 19 6.53 20.50 -4.86
CA GLY A 19 5.82 21.61 -4.23
C GLY A 19 4.34 21.64 -4.58
N ARG A 20 3.75 22.84 -4.44
CA ARG A 20 2.35 23.12 -4.74
C ARG A 20 1.99 22.84 -6.21
N GLU A 21 2.89 23.15 -7.14
CA GLU A 21 2.70 22.92 -8.58
C GLU A 21 2.37 21.46 -8.91
N HIS A 22 3.00 20.50 -8.21
CA HIS A 22 2.70 19.08 -8.45
C HIS A 22 1.30 18.70 -7.96
N LYS A 23 0.82 19.32 -6.87
CA LYS A 23 -0.54 19.09 -6.37
C LYS A 23 -1.58 19.67 -7.32
N GLU A 24 -1.31 20.86 -7.88
CA GLU A 24 -2.14 21.49 -8.89
C GLU A 24 -2.19 20.66 -10.18
N TYR A 25 -1.04 20.11 -10.61
CA TYR A 25 -1.00 19.17 -11.73
C TYR A 25 -1.84 17.92 -11.50
N ILE A 26 -1.76 17.31 -10.31
CA ILE A 26 -2.58 16.13 -9.96
C ILE A 26 -4.07 16.50 -10.00
N LEU A 27 -4.43 17.64 -9.41
CA LEU A 27 -5.81 18.13 -9.40
C LEU A 27 -6.37 18.29 -10.83
N LYS A 28 -5.61 18.98 -11.70
CA LYS A 28 -5.99 19.14 -13.11
C LYS A 28 -6.11 17.78 -13.81
N SER A 29 -5.13 16.90 -13.62
CA SER A 29 -5.13 15.57 -14.23
C SER A 29 -6.33 14.72 -13.82
N ILE A 30 -6.80 14.86 -12.57
CA ILE A 30 -8.00 14.15 -12.11
C ILE A 30 -9.24 14.74 -12.78
N ARG A 31 -9.38 16.07 -12.86
CA ARG A 31 -10.53 16.71 -13.52
C ARG A 31 -10.61 16.32 -15.00
N ASP A 32 -9.50 16.38 -15.72
CA ASP A 32 -9.41 15.95 -17.12
C ASP A 32 -9.80 14.45 -17.28
N ALA A 33 -9.44 13.61 -16.30
CA ALA A 33 -9.81 12.19 -16.31
C ALA A 33 -11.30 11.96 -15.98
N VAL A 34 -11.87 12.73 -15.06
CA VAL A 34 -13.31 12.69 -14.75
C VAL A 34 -14.14 13.00 -15.99
N GLU A 35 -13.68 13.94 -16.83
CA GLU A 35 -14.35 14.25 -18.09
C GLU A 35 -14.23 13.12 -19.12
N LYS A 36 -13.04 12.50 -19.21
CA LYS A 36 -12.72 11.47 -20.21
C LYS A 36 -13.34 10.10 -19.92
N TYR A 37 -13.52 9.75 -18.65
CA TYR A 37 -13.99 8.41 -18.25
C TYR A 37 -15.44 8.43 -17.76
N ASN A 38 -16.13 7.31 -17.99
CA ASN A 38 -17.54 7.16 -17.67
C ASN A 38 -17.77 6.69 -16.23
N SER A 39 -16.85 5.91 -15.66
CA SER A 39 -16.99 5.35 -14.31
C SER A 39 -15.80 5.72 -13.42
N ILE A 40 -16.08 5.93 -12.14
CA ILE A 40 -15.09 6.23 -11.10
C ILE A 40 -15.26 5.25 -9.96
N TYR A 41 -14.17 4.65 -9.54
CA TYR A 41 -14.10 3.73 -8.42
C TYR A 41 -13.18 4.28 -7.35
N VAL A 42 -13.57 4.09 -6.09
CA VAL A 42 -12.67 4.24 -4.95
C VAL A 42 -12.26 2.84 -4.52
N PHE A 43 -10.95 2.65 -4.34
CA PHE A 43 -10.42 1.41 -3.82
C PHE A 43 -9.52 1.68 -2.62
N SER A 44 -9.53 0.79 -1.64
CA SER A 44 -8.48 0.70 -0.63
C SER A 44 -7.41 -0.30 -1.05
N PHE A 45 -6.22 -0.14 -0.51
CA PHE A 45 -5.12 -1.08 -0.73
C PHE A 45 -4.41 -1.40 0.58
N GLU A 46 -3.93 -2.63 0.70
CA GLU A 46 -3.16 -3.08 1.87
C GLU A 46 -1.78 -3.53 1.43
N ASN A 47 -0.73 -3.24 2.22
CA ASN A 47 0.65 -3.68 1.93
C ASN A 47 1.21 -3.28 0.54
N MET A 48 0.71 -2.22 -0.08
CA MET A 48 1.10 -1.82 -1.45
C MET A 48 2.62 -1.64 -1.64
N ARG A 49 3.11 -2.14 -2.78
CA ARG A 49 4.45 -1.88 -3.29
C ARG A 49 4.43 -1.07 -4.58
N ASN A 50 5.25 -0.02 -4.60
CA ASN A 50 5.34 0.89 -5.75
C ASN A 50 5.76 0.21 -7.05
N LEU A 51 6.57 -0.85 -7.01
CA LEU A 51 7.01 -1.56 -8.22
C LEU A 51 5.84 -2.31 -8.84
N LYS A 52 5.21 -3.20 -8.07
CA LYS A 52 4.06 -4.01 -8.46
C LYS A 52 2.88 -3.16 -8.93
N PHE A 53 2.58 -2.09 -8.20
CA PHE A 53 1.50 -1.21 -8.59
C PHE A 53 1.80 -0.39 -9.85
N LYS A 54 3.08 -0.09 -10.15
CA LYS A 54 3.45 0.54 -11.43
C LYS A 54 3.22 -0.42 -12.59
N GLU A 55 3.57 -1.69 -12.45
CA GLU A 55 3.33 -2.73 -13.46
C GLU A 55 1.82 -2.86 -13.74
N PHE A 56 1.02 -2.99 -12.67
CA PHE A 56 -0.44 -3.03 -12.76
C PHE A 56 -1.02 -1.78 -13.45
N ARG A 57 -0.54 -0.59 -13.09
CA ARG A 57 -0.96 0.66 -13.74
C ARG A 57 -0.61 0.72 -15.22
N GLU A 58 0.54 0.19 -15.63
CA GLU A 58 0.98 0.23 -17.03
C GLU A 58 0.16 -0.73 -17.89
N GLN A 59 -0.21 -1.91 -17.35
CA GLN A 59 -1.08 -2.88 -18.01
C GLN A 59 -2.47 -2.30 -18.38
N HIS A 60 -3.02 -1.44 -17.52
CA HIS A 60 -4.36 -0.86 -17.72
C HIS A 60 -4.36 0.60 -18.21
N LYS A 61 -3.22 1.11 -18.68
CA LYS A 61 -3.05 2.53 -19.02
C LYS A 61 -3.84 2.99 -20.24
N SER A 62 -4.16 2.07 -21.16
CA SER A 62 -4.92 2.35 -22.38
C SER A 62 -6.40 2.55 -22.09
N THR A 63 -6.96 1.78 -21.16
CA THR A 63 -8.40 1.75 -20.85
C THR A 63 -8.76 2.54 -19.59
N SER A 64 -7.79 2.75 -18.69
CA SER A 64 -8.05 3.21 -17.33
C SER A 64 -6.96 4.11 -16.77
N ARG A 65 -7.27 4.80 -15.68
CA ARG A 65 -6.34 5.69 -14.98
C ARG A 65 -6.45 5.54 -13.47
N PHE A 66 -5.32 5.24 -12.84
CA PHE A 66 -5.19 5.21 -11.38
C PHE A 66 -4.59 6.51 -10.85
N PHE A 67 -5.17 7.02 -9.78
CA PHE A 67 -4.63 8.13 -9.00
C PHE A 67 -4.38 7.68 -7.57
N LEU A 68 -3.17 7.95 -7.09
CA LEU A 68 -2.80 7.83 -5.69
C LEU A 68 -2.11 9.12 -5.29
N GLY A 69 -2.38 9.57 -4.08
CA GLY A 69 -1.81 10.80 -3.57
C GLY A 69 -2.45 11.18 -2.24
N SER A 70 -2.38 12.46 -1.92
CA SER A 70 -3.10 12.96 -0.74
C SER A 70 -4.60 12.88 -0.98
N ASN A 71 -5.31 12.14 -0.13
CA ASN A 71 -6.76 12.02 -0.16
C ASN A 71 -7.43 13.40 -0.22
N LYS A 72 -6.88 14.38 0.51
CA LYS A 72 -7.41 15.74 0.51
C LYS A 72 -7.33 16.45 -0.85
N VAL A 73 -6.30 16.16 -1.65
CA VAL A 73 -6.19 16.69 -3.02
C VAL A 73 -7.21 16.00 -3.92
N MET A 74 -7.37 14.68 -3.79
CA MET A 74 -8.34 13.90 -4.57
C MET A 74 -9.80 14.32 -4.27
N GLN A 75 -10.13 14.54 -3.00
CA GLN A 75 -11.43 15.08 -2.58
C GLN A 75 -11.73 16.47 -3.17
N VAL A 76 -10.71 17.34 -3.24
CA VAL A 76 -10.87 18.68 -3.83
C VAL A 76 -11.00 18.62 -5.35
N SER A 77 -10.33 17.67 -6.01
CA SER A 77 -10.47 17.54 -7.46
C SER A 77 -11.87 17.08 -7.89
N LEU A 78 -12.53 16.24 -7.09
CA LEU A 78 -13.90 15.74 -7.36
C LEU A 78 -14.97 16.73 -6.90
N GLY A 79 -14.72 17.46 -5.82
CA GLY A 79 -15.65 18.36 -5.14
C GLY A 79 -16.02 17.83 -3.75
N ARG A 80 -16.02 18.71 -2.74
CA ARG A 80 -16.33 18.32 -1.35
C ARG A 80 -17.81 18.44 -0.99
N SER A 81 -18.54 19.26 -1.73
CA SER A 81 -19.95 19.53 -1.54
C SER A 81 -20.66 19.48 -2.89
N ALA A 82 -21.99 19.34 -2.87
CA ALA A 82 -22.80 19.35 -4.10
C ALA A 82 -22.70 20.66 -4.90
N ALA A 83 -22.24 21.76 -4.28
CA ALA A 83 -22.06 23.04 -4.97
C ALA A 83 -20.72 23.16 -5.73
N ASP A 84 -19.72 22.36 -5.36
CA ASP A 84 -18.35 22.41 -5.93
C ASP A 84 -18.02 21.13 -6.73
N GLU A 85 -19.00 20.25 -6.93
CA GLU A 85 -18.78 18.99 -7.63
C GLU A 85 -18.67 19.16 -9.14
N VAL A 86 -17.72 18.44 -9.74
CA VAL A 86 -17.47 18.47 -11.19
C VAL A 86 -18.62 17.82 -11.95
N ARG A 87 -19.21 16.77 -11.36
CA ARG A 87 -20.39 16.07 -11.87
C ARG A 87 -21.32 15.74 -10.70
N PRO A 88 -22.64 15.65 -10.96
CA PRO A 88 -23.62 15.31 -9.94
C PRO A 88 -23.27 14.03 -9.17
N GLY A 89 -23.28 14.09 -7.84
CA GLY A 89 -23.06 12.93 -6.96
C GLY A 89 -21.60 12.58 -6.68
N LEU A 90 -20.62 13.28 -7.23
CA LEU A 90 -19.19 13.05 -6.94
C LEU A 90 -18.80 13.43 -5.51
N HIS A 91 -19.53 14.33 -4.87
CA HIS A 91 -19.29 14.63 -3.45
C HIS A 91 -19.39 13.39 -2.55
N LYS A 92 -20.22 12.40 -2.91
CA LYS A 92 -20.34 11.12 -2.19
C LYS A 92 -19.04 10.30 -2.29
N VAL A 93 -18.46 10.23 -3.49
CA VAL A 93 -17.16 9.57 -3.74
C VAL A 93 -16.05 10.23 -2.91
N SER A 94 -16.05 11.56 -2.82
CA SER A 94 -15.07 12.30 -2.02
C SER A 94 -15.12 11.94 -0.53
N LYS A 95 -16.32 11.74 0.05
CA LYS A 95 -16.46 11.36 1.47
C LYS A 95 -15.77 10.02 1.78
N LEU A 96 -15.75 9.10 0.80
CA LEU A 96 -15.19 7.76 0.94
C LEU A 96 -13.66 7.68 0.73
N LEU A 97 -13.00 8.78 0.37
CA LEU A 97 -11.55 8.84 0.23
C LEU A 97 -10.86 9.05 1.58
N HIS A 98 -10.67 7.99 2.34
CA HIS A 98 -9.99 8.00 3.64
C HIS A 98 -9.03 6.82 3.81
N GLY A 99 -8.01 6.98 4.66
CA GLY A 99 -6.96 5.98 4.87
C GLY A 99 -6.12 5.70 3.61
N ASP A 100 -5.75 4.44 3.43
CA ASP A 100 -5.02 3.94 2.27
C ASP A 100 -5.97 3.71 1.09
N ALA A 101 -6.39 4.82 0.46
CA ALA A 101 -7.36 4.82 -0.63
C ALA A 101 -6.82 5.49 -1.91
N GLY A 102 -7.38 5.07 -3.05
CA GLY A 102 -7.06 5.57 -4.38
C GLY A 102 -8.29 5.72 -5.26
N LEU A 103 -8.11 6.44 -6.36
CA LEU A 103 -9.12 6.59 -7.41
C LEU A 103 -8.75 5.77 -8.63
N PHE A 104 -9.74 5.10 -9.19
CA PHE A 104 -9.62 4.36 -10.44
C PHE A 104 -10.72 4.83 -11.40
N LEU A 105 -10.32 5.49 -12.49
CA LEU A 105 -11.22 5.99 -13.51
C LEU A 105 -11.09 5.12 -14.74
N THR A 106 -12.22 4.64 -15.29
CA THR A 106 -12.20 3.66 -16.37
C THR A 106 -13.44 3.72 -17.25
N ASN A 107 -13.30 3.19 -18.46
CA ASN A 107 -14.40 2.91 -19.39
C ASN A 107 -14.72 1.40 -19.48
N LEU A 108 -14.09 0.59 -18.65
CA LEU A 108 -14.38 -0.85 -18.58
C LEU A 108 -15.76 -1.12 -17.96
N PRO A 109 -16.43 -2.21 -18.38
CA PRO A 109 -17.68 -2.63 -17.77
C PRO A 109 -17.47 -3.03 -16.31
N ARG A 110 -18.52 -2.89 -15.50
CA ARG A 110 -18.54 -3.18 -14.06
C ARG A 110 -17.92 -4.54 -13.72
N GLU A 111 -18.42 -5.60 -14.38
CA GLU A 111 -18.01 -6.99 -14.12
C GLU A 111 -16.52 -7.21 -14.35
N GLU A 112 -15.94 -6.54 -15.35
CA GLU A 112 -14.52 -6.64 -15.66
C GLU A 112 -13.66 -5.93 -14.61
N VAL A 113 -14.13 -4.80 -14.07
CA VAL A 113 -13.45 -4.10 -12.97
C VAL A 113 -13.48 -4.94 -11.70
N GLU A 114 -14.62 -5.52 -11.35
CA GLU A 114 -14.74 -6.40 -10.18
C GLU A 114 -13.83 -7.61 -10.31
N ARG A 115 -13.84 -8.28 -11.46
CA ARG A 115 -12.92 -9.40 -11.74
C ARG A 115 -11.47 -8.97 -11.60
N LEU A 116 -11.09 -7.84 -12.20
CA LEU A 116 -9.73 -7.32 -12.18
C LEU A 116 -9.21 -7.09 -10.75
N PHE A 117 -10.04 -6.49 -9.89
CA PHE A 117 -9.64 -6.19 -8.51
C PHE A 117 -9.64 -7.44 -7.62
N ASN A 118 -10.54 -8.39 -7.87
CA ASN A 118 -10.61 -9.64 -7.11
C ASN A 118 -9.48 -10.62 -7.46
N GLU A 119 -9.09 -10.70 -8.73
CA GLU A 119 -7.99 -11.56 -9.21
C GLU A 119 -6.61 -11.00 -8.87
N TYR A 120 -6.51 -9.68 -8.65
CA TYR A 120 -5.23 -9.05 -8.36
C TYR A 120 -4.81 -9.29 -6.90
N GLU A 121 -3.94 -10.29 -6.72
CA GLU A 121 -3.33 -10.64 -5.45
C GLU A 121 -1.83 -10.90 -5.64
N GLU A 122 -0.99 -10.17 -4.91
CA GLU A 122 0.46 -10.30 -5.00
C GLU A 122 1.09 -10.51 -3.61
N TYR A 123 1.90 -11.56 -3.48
CA TYR A 123 2.60 -11.88 -2.24
C TYR A 123 3.92 -11.14 -2.12
N ASP A 124 4.15 -10.57 -0.94
CA ASP A 124 5.37 -9.85 -0.61
C ASP A 124 5.79 -10.02 0.87
N PHE A 125 6.98 -9.54 1.19
CA PHE A 125 7.55 -9.61 2.53
C PHE A 125 6.80 -8.71 3.52
N ALA A 126 6.40 -9.32 4.64
CA ALA A 126 5.75 -8.61 5.74
C ALA A 126 6.65 -7.53 6.34
N ARG A 127 6.02 -6.44 6.80
CA ARG A 127 6.70 -5.32 7.44
C ARG A 127 6.58 -5.47 8.96
N THR A 128 7.44 -4.74 9.65
CA THR A 128 7.30 -4.56 11.10
C THR A 128 5.90 -4.09 11.46
N GLY A 129 5.28 -4.72 12.45
CA GLY A 129 3.94 -4.40 12.93
C GLY A 129 2.82 -5.09 12.16
N THR A 130 3.08 -5.72 11.00
CA THR A 130 2.08 -6.55 10.31
C THR A 130 1.73 -7.76 11.18
N THR A 131 0.45 -8.07 11.32
CA THR A 131 0.02 -9.31 11.99
C THR A 131 0.48 -10.52 11.19
N VAL A 132 1.14 -11.44 11.87
CA VAL A 132 1.69 -12.65 11.27
C VAL A 132 0.56 -13.63 10.95
N THR A 133 0.56 -14.17 9.73
CA THR A 133 -0.46 -15.11 9.23
C THR A 133 -0.14 -16.58 9.55
N GLU A 134 1.13 -16.91 9.77
CA GLU A 134 1.58 -18.28 10.02
C GLU A 134 2.78 -18.28 10.98
N THR A 135 2.85 -19.28 11.85
CA THR A 135 3.99 -19.44 12.75
C THR A 135 5.18 -20.03 11.98
N VAL A 136 6.33 -19.35 12.04
CA VAL A 136 7.59 -19.83 11.42
C VAL A 136 8.60 -20.14 12.51
N GLU A 137 9.00 -21.40 12.55
CA GLU A 137 10.00 -21.93 13.46
C GLU A 137 11.15 -22.53 12.66
N LEU A 138 12.38 -22.25 13.08
CA LEU A 138 13.59 -22.87 12.55
C LEU A 138 14.12 -23.87 13.57
N LYS A 139 14.39 -25.09 13.12
CA LYS A 139 14.98 -26.14 13.96
C LYS A 139 16.50 -26.00 14.07
N GLU A 140 17.04 -26.46 15.19
CA GLU A 140 18.48 -26.58 15.40
C GLU A 140 19.15 -27.31 14.22
N GLY A 141 20.30 -26.82 13.76
CA GLY A 141 21.03 -27.41 12.65
C GLY A 141 21.66 -26.41 11.67
N PRO A 142 22.30 -26.90 10.60
CA PRO A 142 22.96 -26.06 9.61
C PRO A 142 21.96 -25.25 8.76
N LEU A 143 22.25 -23.96 8.60
CA LEU A 143 21.52 -23.00 7.76
C LEU A 143 22.30 -22.76 6.46
N GLU A 144 22.32 -23.77 5.58
CA GLU A 144 23.08 -23.75 4.32
C GLU A 144 22.61 -22.66 3.34
N GLN A 145 21.39 -22.15 3.50
CA GLN A 145 20.84 -21.05 2.70
C GLN A 145 21.53 -19.71 2.94
N PHE A 146 22.32 -19.56 4.01
CA PHE A 146 22.99 -18.31 4.35
C PHE A 146 24.50 -18.37 4.14
N THR A 147 25.07 -17.27 3.65
CA THR A 147 26.51 -17.13 3.50
C THR A 147 27.17 -16.86 4.86
N HIS A 148 28.40 -17.34 5.07
CA HIS A 148 29.13 -17.17 6.34
C HIS A 148 29.26 -15.69 6.78
N GLU A 149 29.29 -14.75 5.84
CA GLU A 149 29.34 -13.30 6.12
C GLU A 149 28.08 -12.77 6.81
N MET A 150 26.94 -13.48 6.70
CA MET A 150 25.69 -13.09 7.32
C MET A 150 25.61 -13.44 8.81
N GLU A 151 26.54 -14.26 9.34
CA GLU A 151 26.50 -14.72 10.73
C GLU A 151 26.39 -13.56 11.73
N PRO A 152 27.21 -12.49 11.66
CA PRO A 152 27.10 -11.38 12.60
C PRO A 152 25.76 -10.64 12.48
N PHE A 153 25.18 -10.59 11.27
CA PHE A 153 23.89 -9.97 11.03
C PHE A 153 22.75 -10.78 11.64
N LEU A 154 22.73 -12.11 11.44
CA LEU A 154 21.73 -13.03 11.97
C LEU A 154 21.77 -13.03 13.51
N ARG A 155 22.96 -13.08 14.10
CA ARG A 155 23.16 -12.94 15.55
C ARG A 155 22.60 -11.62 16.08
N LYS A 156 22.80 -10.52 15.35
CA LYS A 156 22.24 -9.20 15.70
C LYS A 156 20.71 -9.15 15.59
N GLN A 157 20.09 -9.98 14.76
CA GLN A 157 18.63 -10.14 14.73
C GLN A 157 18.10 -11.06 15.84
N GLY A 158 18.96 -11.53 16.74
CA GLY A 158 18.56 -12.36 17.88
C GLY A 158 18.57 -13.86 17.61
N MET A 159 19.01 -14.32 16.43
CA MET A 159 19.12 -15.75 16.16
C MET A 159 20.30 -16.37 16.94
N PRO A 160 20.10 -17.51 17.63
CA PRO A 160 21.18 -18.23 18.31
C PRO A 160 22.02 -18.99 17.28
N VAL A 161 22.90 -18.29 16.57
CA VAL A 161 23.75 -18.87 15.51
C VAL A 161 25.22 -18.98 15.91
N ARG A 162 25.91 -19.96 15.34
CA ARG A 162 27.36 -20.17 15.44
C ARG A 162 27.93 -20.47 14.06
N LEU A 163 29.16 -20.04 13.79
CA LEU A 163 29.89 -20.45 12.60
C LEU A 163 30.68 -21.74 12.89
N ASN A 164 30.38 -22.83 12.18
CA ASN A 164 31.09 -24.09 12.29
C ASN A 164 31.67 -24.48 10.93
N LYS A 165 33.01 -24.49 10.81
CA LYS A 165 33.74 -24.83 9.57
C LYS A 165 33.24 -24.08 8.31
N GLY A 166 32.81 -22.82 8.47
CA GLY A 166 32.31 -21.98 7.38
C GLY A 166 30.82 -22.12 7.08
N VAL A 167 30.10 -23.00 7.78
CA VAL A 167 28.64 -23.14 7.72
C VAL A 167 28.03 -22.46 8.95
N ILE A 168 26.93 -21.72 8.76
CA ILE A 168 26.17 -21.14 9.87
C ILE A 168 25.28 -22.23 10.43
N GLU A 169 25.36 -22.49 11.72
CA GLU A 169 24.52 -23.46 12.43
C GLU A 169 23.66 -22.72 13.47
N LEU A 170 22.38 -23.04 13.50
CA LEU A 170 21.47 -22.65 14.58
C LEU A 170 21.73 -23.58 15.78
N VAL A 171 21.98 -22.98 16.95
CA VAL A 171 22.40 -23.67 18.18
C VAL A 171 21.21 -24.20 18.99
N ALA A 172 20.00 -23.69 18.73
CA ALA A 172 18.76 -24.13 19.36
C ALA A 172 17.58 -23.74 18.47
N ASP A 173 16.45 -24.45 18.61
CA ASP A 173 15.19 -24.09 17.95
C ASP A 173 14.86 -22.61 18.18
N PHE A 174 14.47 -21.91 17.11
CA PHE A 174 14.20 -20.48 17.13
C PHE A 174 12.89 -20.17 16.43
N VAL A 175 11.94 -19.60 17.18
CA VAL A 175 10.68 -19.11 16.63
C VAL A 175 10.91 -17.73 16.04
N VAL A 176 10.81 -17.63 14.72
CA VAL A 176 10.99 -16.37 13.99
C VAL A 176 9.77 -15.48 14.16
N SER A 177 8.57 -16.05 14.02
CA SER A 177 7.31 -15.35 14.16
C SER A 177 6.20 -16.29 14.60
N GLU A 178 5.25 -15.77 15.36
CA GLU A 178 4.08 -16.50 15.83
C GLU A 178 2.81 -15.92 15.21
N GLU A 179 1.90 -16.79 14.78
CA GLU A 179 0.61 -16.43 14.22
C GLU A 179 -0.20 -15.50 15.16
N GLY A 180 -0.82 -14.48 14.58
CA GLY A 180 -1.65 -13.51 15.30
C GLY A 180 -0.88 -12.43 16.07
N LYS A 181 0.46 -12.52 16.19
CA LYS A 181 1.28 -11.48 16.82
C LYS A 181 1.80 -10.46 15.82
N PRO A 182 2.03 -9.19 16.23
CA PRO A 182 2.67 -8.20 15.37
C PRO A 182 4.14 -8.55 15.13
N LEU A 183 4.57 -8.47 13.87
CA LEU A 183 5.92 -8.84 13.47
C LEU A 183 6.98 -7.85 13.98
N SER A 184 8.02 -8.35 14.63
CA SER A 184 9.15 -7.52 15.09
C SER A 184 10.04 -7.05 13.91
N PRO A 185 10.82 -5.97 14.07
CA PRO A 185 11.81 -5.56 13.07
C PRO A 185 12.80 -6.67 12.72
N GLU A 186 13.28 -7.39 13.73
CA GLU A 186 14.25 -8.49 13.62
C GLU A 186 13.66 -9.66 12.83
N SER A 187 12.48 -10.13 13.25
CA SER A 187 11.73 -11.20 12.59
C SER A 187 11.43 -10.86 11.13
N SER A 188 11.03 -9.63 10.83
CA SER A 188 10.73 -9.22 9.44
C SER A 188 11.95 -9.31 8.51
N ARG A 189 13.15 -9.05 9.03
CA ARG A 189 14.39 -9.18 8.26
C ARG A 189 14.76 -10.64 8.05
N ILE A 190 14.58 -11.48 9.06
CA ILE A 190 14.82 -12.93 8.98
C ILE A 190 13.87 -13.56 7.94
N LEU A 191 12.57 -13.30 8.03
CA LEU A 191 11.58 -13.80 7.06
C LEU A 191 11.92 -13.40 5.63
N ARG A 192 12.39 -12.15 5.43
CA ARG A 192 12.84 -11.69 4.13
C ARG A 192 14.05 -12.46 3.61
N LEU A 193 15.00 -12.80 4.47
CA LEU A 193 16.16 -13.62 4.12
C LEU A 193 15.77 -15.07 3.82
N LEU A 194 14.77 -15.60 4.51
CA LEU A 194 14.20 -16.93 4.25
C LEU A 194 13.33 -16.98 2.98
N GLY A 195 13.03 -15.84 2.35
CA GLY A 195 12.17 -15.80 1.17
C GLY A 195 10.68 -15.95 1.48
N ILE A 196 10.29 -15.92 2.77
CA ILE A 196 8.90 -16.15 3.20
C ILE A 196 8.10 -14.85 3.08
N LYS A 197 7.01 -14.91 2.32
CA LYS A 197 6.15 -13.77 2.01
C LYS A 197 4.82 -13.91 2.76
N MET A 198 4.63 -13.10 3.79
CA MET A 198 3.42 -13.11 4.65
C MET A 198 2.56 -11.85 4.51
N ALA A 199 2.88 -10.95 3.58
CA ALA A 199 2.04 -9.80 3.30
C ALA A 199 1.41 -9.93 1.92
N THR A 200 0.09 -9.96 1.91
CA THR A 200 -0.70 -9.94 0.69
C THR A 200 -0.97 -8.50 0.29
N PHE A 201 -0.58 -8.13 -0.92
CA PHE A 201 -1.03 -6.91 -1.57
C PHE A 201 -2.33 -7.21 -2.30
N LYS A 202 -3.41 -6.62 -1.79
CA LYS A 202 -4.75 -6.72 -2.38
C LYS A 202 -5.36 -5.35 -2.52
N LEU A 203 -6.18 -5.20 -3.57
CA LEU A 203 -7.00 -4.01 -3.80
C LEU A 203 -8.44 -4.36 -3.47
N HIS A 204 -9.12 -3.50 -2.72
CA HIS A 204 -10.52 -3.69 -2.36
C HIS A 204 -11.35 -2.54 -2.90
N LEU A 205 -12.38 -2.84 -3.69
CA LEU A 205 -13.34 -1.85 -4.13
C LEU A 205 -14.17 -1.36 -2.94
N ILE A 206 -14.34 -0.05 -2.83
CA ILE A 206 -15.15 0.60 -1.79
C ILE A 206 -16.46 1.08 -2.39
N CYS A 207 -16.39 1.82 -3.50
CA CYS A 207 -17.57 2.34 -4.18
C CYS A 207 -17.33 2.48 -5.68
N ARG A 208 -18.43 2.58 -6.41
CA ARG A 208 -18.49 2.95 -7.82
C ARG A 208 -19.46 4.11 -7.98
N TRP A 209 -19.04 5.06 -8.81
CA TRP A 209 -19.87 6.15 -9.28
C TRP A 209 -19.93 6.08 -10.81
N SER A 210 -21.14 6.25 -11.32
CA SER A 210 -21.46 6.49 -12.71
C SER A 210 -22.44 7.67 -12.78
N PRO A 211 -22.67 8.27 -13.96
CA PRO A 211 -23.61 9.39 -14.09
C PRO A 211 -25.04 9.08 -13.64
N GLU A 212 -25.44 7.82 -13.72
CA GLU A 212 -26.81 7.37 -13.42
C GLU A 212 -26.93 6.71 -12.04
N ASP A 213 -25.82 6.15 -11.54
CA ASP A 213 -25.87 5.25 -10.38
C ASP A 213 -24.62 5.35 -9.49
N PHE A 214 -24.82 5.10 -8.20
CA PHE A 214 -23.78 5.08 -7.17
C PHE A 214 -23.94 3.83 -6.29
N GLU A 215 -22.92 2.98 -6.31
CA GLU A 215 -22.92 1.67 -5.65
C GLU A 215 -21.82 1.59 -4.59
N LEU A 216 -22.12 0.94 -3.46
CA LEU A 216 -21.16 0.62 -2.41
C LEU A 216 -20.83 -0.88 -2.44
N TYR A 217 -19.54 -1.21 -2.36
CA TYR A 217 -19.04 -2.59 -2.36
C TYR A 217 -18.68 -3.11 -0.96
N ARG A 218 -18.42 -2.22 -0.01
CA ARG A 218 -18.15 -2.59 1.38
C ARG A 218 -19.39 -2.39 2.23
N GLU A 219 -20.04 -3.50 2.62
CA GLU A 219 -21.00 -3.56 3.72
C GLU A 219 -20.24 -3.37 5.05
N GLY A 220 -20.27 -2.17 5.62
CA GLY A 220 -19.58 -1.85 6.88
C GLY A 220 -19.03 -0.42 6.97
N LEU A 221 -19.08 0.35 5.88
CA LEU A 221 -19.13 1.82 5.97
C LEU A 221 -20.60 2.19 6.12
N ASP A 222 -21.07 2.20 7.36
CA ASP A 222 -22.46 2.54 7.70
C ASP A 222 -22.88 3.82 6.96
N GLY A 223 -24.09 3.80 6.41
CA GLY A 223 -24.71 4.93 5.71
C GLY A 223 -24.76 6.25 6.50
N SER A 224 -24.36 6.23 7.77
CA SER A 224 -24.18 7.41 8.62
C SER A 224 -23.11 8.38 8.11
N ASP A 225 -22.05 7.94 7.43
CA ASP A 225 -21.01 8.84 6.91
C ASP A 225 -21.38 9.48 5.56
N VAL A 226 -22.34 8.89 4.83
CA VAL A 226 -22.83 9.45 3.56
C VAL A 226 -23.91 10.50 3.83
N GLU A 227 -24.76 10.29 4.83
CA GLU A 227 -25.88 11.17 5.20
C GLU A 227 -25.53 12.25 6.24
N SER A 228 -24.48 12.10 7.06
CA SER A 228 -24.10 13.13 8.04
C SER A 228 -23.21 14.21 7.42
N ALA A 229 -23.82 15.12 6.64
CA ALA A 229 -23.45 16.55 6.49
C ALA A 229 -24.28 17.19 5.38
#